data_AF-A0A6L9JAL9-F1
#
_entry.id   AF-A0A6L9JAL9-F1
#
_cell.length_a   1.000
_cell.length_b   1.000
_cell.length_c   1.000
_cell.angle_alpha   90.00
_cell.angle_beta   90.00
_cell.angle_gamma   90.00
#
_symmetry.space_group_name_H-M   'P 1'
#
loop_
_entity.id
_entity.type
_entity.pdbx_description
1 polymer ?
#
loop_
_entity_poly.entity_id
_entity_poly.type
_entity_poly.pdbx_seq_one_letter_code
_entity_poly.pdbx_strand_id
1 'polypeptide(L)'
;MTSDFQPPHTTYPHRHPASMILTVVPIVVLGLLMVTFALVAAPWPSDPSAPIADQTVSHIERLRGKQPEPLPFPAEEEQDKNAAWYGRRVFDGMIWLLVVAGYLSVLALWRYPQWLSATWVSLAWIMLGAVGVLYGALIGLYPGPILTAGGFALVLIGGGLGWTSQRAGEHATEKTKRDNIWPSDTWQNSEQNTGLEHNGTHSVA
;
A
#
# COMPACT_ATOMS: atom_id res chain seq x y z
N MET A 1 -5.44 -32.35 -45.55
CA MET A 1 -6.40 -31.58 -44.73
C MET A 1 -6.04 -31.82 -43.28
N THR A 2 -5.15 -30.98 -42.75
CA THR A 2 -4.76 -30.99 -41.33
C THR A 2 -5.83 -30.23 -40.57
N SER A 3 -6.54 -30.93 -39.69
CA SER A 3 -7.51 -30.36 -38.77
C SER A 3 -6.77 -29.43 -37.81
N ASP A 4 -6.93 -28.12 -37.97
CA ASP A 4 -6.45 -27.11 -37.03
C ASP A 4 -7.17 -27.30 -35.69
N PHE A 5 -6.55 -28.07 -34.81
CA PHE A 5 -7.03 -28.27 -33.45
C PHE A 5 -6.74 -27.00 -32.66
N GLN A 6 -7.70 -26.07 -32.67
CA GLN A 6 -7.64 -24.85 -31.88
C GLN A 6 -7.94 -25.25 -30.42
N PRO A 7 -6.95 -25.20 -29.49
CA PRO A 7 -7.18 -25.60 -28.11
C PRO A 7 -8.27 -24.72 -27.50
N PRO A 8 -9.14 -25.28 -26.65
CA PRO A 8 -10.23 -24.53 -26.04
C PRO A 8 -9.67 -23.36 -25.22
N HIS A 9 -10.24 -22.18 -25.43
CA HIS A 9 -9.99 -21.02 -24.60
C HIS A 9 -10.43 -21.33 -23.17
N THR A 10 -9.52 -21.79 -22.32
CA THR A 10 -9.76 -21.91 -20.89
C THR A 10 -9.81 -20.50 -20.31
N THR A 11 -11.02 -20.03 -20.03
CA THR A 11 -11.27 -18.79 -19.29
C THR A 11 -10.73 -18.98 -17.86
N TYR A 12 -9.49 -18.54 -17.62
CA TYR A 12 -8.95 -18.49 -16.27
C TYR A 12 -9.85 -17.61 -15.40
N PRO A 13 -10.10 -17.96 -14.13
CA PRO A 13 -10.74 -17.04 -13.20
C PRO A 13 -9.74 -15.90 -12.95
N HIS A 14 -9.80 -14.86 -13.76
CA HIS A 14 -9.25 -13.56 -13.43
C HIS A 14 -9.89 -13.17 -12.10
N ARG A 15 -9.14 -13.29 -10.99
CA ARG A 15 -9.55 -12.64 -9.73
C ARG A 15 -9.81 -11.19 -10.08
N HIS A 16 -11.07 -10.79 -10.00
CA HIS A 16 -11.51 -9.51 -10.50
C HIS A 16 -10.77 -8.42 -9.71
N PRO A 17 -10.12 -7.45 -10.37
CA PRO A 17 -9.42 -6.35 -9.69
C PRO A 17 -10.35 -5.58 -8.72
N ALA A 18 -11.66 -5.68 -8.94
CA ALA A 18 -12.71 -5.14 -8.08
C ALA A 18 -12.65 -5.64 -6.62
N SER A 19 -12.36 -6.92 -6.36
CA SER A 19 -12.34 -7.43 -4.98
C SER A 19 -11.14 -6.90 -4.18
N MET A 20 -10.01 -6.68 -4.85
CA MET A 20 -8.80 -6.12 -4.23
C MET A 20 -9.01 -4.64 -3.85
N ILE A 21 -9.66 -3.87 -4.73
CA ILE A 21 -10.02 -2.47 -4.48
C ILE A 21 -10.93 -2.35 -3.25
N LEU A 22 -11.94 -3.22 -3.15
CA LEU A 22 -12.92 -3.20 -2.05
C LEU A 22 -12.31 -3.53 -0.68
N THR A 23 -11.18 -4.25 -0.63
CA THR A 23 -10.50 -4.56 0.64
C THR A 23 -9.47 -3.50 1.01
N VAL A 24 -8.69 -3.01 0.05
CA VAL A 24 -7.52 -2.16 0.34
C VAL A 24 -7.90 -0.69 0.48
N VAL A 25 -8.71 -0.16 -0.44
CA VAL A 25 -9.00 1.28 -0.50
C VAL A 25 -9.68 1.80 0.78
N PRO A 26 -10.66 1.10 1.39
CA PRO A 26 -11.27 1.57 2.63
C PRO A 26 -10.28 1.72 3.77
N ILE A 27 -9.29 0.83 3.88
CA ILE A 27 -8.24 0.88 4.90
C ILE A 27 -7.37 2.13 4.71
N VAL A 28 -6.93 2.37 3.46
CA VAL A 28 -6.13 3.55 3.11
C VAL A 28 -6.90 4.84 3.37
N VAL A 29 -8.18 4.90 2.95
CA VAL A 29 -9.05 6.05 3.18
C VAL A 29 -9.24 6.32 4.67
N LEU A 30 -9.52 5.28 5.46
CA LEU A 30 -9.65 5.41 6.91
C LEU A 30 -8.37 5.93 7.55
N GLY A 31 -7.21 5.42 7.11
CA GLY A 31 -5.89 5.91 7.53
C GLY A 31 -5.71 7.40 7.23
N LEU A 32 -5.99 7.84 5.99
CA LEU A 32 -5.89 9.24 5.59
C LEU A 32 -6.87 10.15 6.36
N LEU A 33 -8.10 9.69 6.61
CA LEU A 33 -9.07 10.42 7.42
C LEU A 33 -8.60 10.57 8.86
N MET A 34 -8.03 9.51 9.45
CA MET A 34 -7.46 9.54 10.79
C MET A 34 -6.27 10.53 10.87
N VAL A 35 -5.38 10.52 9.87
CA VAL A 35 -4.28 11.50 9.79
C VAL A 35 -4.83 12.92 9.68
N THR A 36 -5.81 13.15 8.82
CA THR A 36 -6.41 14.49 8.63
C THR A 36 -7.06 14.99 9.91
N PHE A 37 -7.81 14.14 10.60
CA PHE A 37 -8.38 14.47 11.90
C PHE A 37 -7.29 14.79 12.94
N ALA A 38 -6.21 14.00 12.97
CA ALA A 38 -5.07 14.27 13.85
C ALA A 38 -4.41 15.63 13.56
N LEU A 39 -4.23 16.00 12.30
CA LEU A 39 -3.65 17.28 11.91
C LEU A 39 -4.59 18.46 12.22
N VAL A 40 -5.91 18.29 12.10
CA VAL A 40 -6.85 19.41 12.28
C VAL A 40 -7.24 19.60 13.75
N ALA A 41 -7.49 18.52 14.48
CA ALA A 41 -8.16 18.56 15.78
C ALA A 41 -7.33 18.07 16.96
N ALA A 42 -6.29 17.25 16.73
CA ALA A 42 -5.52 16.70 17.83
C ALA A 42 -4.48 17.71 18.35
N PRO A 43 -4.09 17.62 19.64
CA PRO A 43 -3.04 18.47 20.20
C PRO A 43 -1.65 18.08 19.68
N TRP A 44 -0.89 19.08 19.24
CA TRP A 44 0.50 18.95 18.77
C TRP A 44 1.45 19.72 19.69
N PRO A 45 2.69 19.24 19.88
CA PRO A 45 3.66 19.96 20.69
C PRO A 45 3.98 21.32 20.05
N SER A 46 4.13 22.34 20.89
CA SER A 46 4.58 23.67 20.50
C SER A 46 6.00 23.67 19.93
N ASP A 47 6.44 24.82 19.40
CA ASP A 47 7.83 24.96 18.95
C ASP A 47 8.77 24.84 20.16
N PRO A 48 9.92 24.15 20.02
CA PRO A 48 10.87 23.97 21.11
C PRO A 48 11.52 25.28 21.57
N SER A 49 11.39 26.35 20.78
CA SER A 49 11.82 27.71 21.13
C SER A 49 10.75 28.49 21.92
N ALA A 50 9.57 27.91 22.15
CA ALA A 50 8.57 28.54 23.00
C ALA A 50 9.01 28.39 24.47
N PRO A 51 8.86 29.45 25.30
CA PRO A 51 9.28 29.43 26.71
C PRO A 51 8.51 28.40 27.57
N ILE A 52 7.45 27.79 27.02
CA ILE A 52 6.70 26.70 27.65
C ILE A 52 6.61 25.54 26.66
N ALA A 53 7.60 24.65 26.70
CA ALA A 53 7.71 23.46 25.84
C ALA A 53 6.58 22.43 26.02
N ASP A 54 5.77 22.56 27.09
CA ASP A 54 4.67 21.64 27.42
C ASP A 54 3.29 22.08 26.92
N GLN A 55 3.17 23.25 26.27
CA GLN A 55 1.90 23.66 25.69
C GLN A 55 1.62 22.94 24.37
N THR A 56 0.39 22.42 24.23
CA THR A 56 -0.07 21.84 22.97
C THR A 56 -0.91 22.84 22.18
N VAL A 57 -0.65 22.93 20.88
CA VAL A 57 -1.39 23.79 19.94
C VAL A 57 -2.01 22.94 18.84
N SER A 58 -2.92 23.51 18.06
CA SER A 58 -3.35 22.85 16.82
C SER A 58 -2.20 22.83 15.79
N HIS A 59 -2.15 21.82 14.92
CA HIS A 59 -1.09 21.74 13.90
C HIS A 59 -1.13 22.94 12.93
N ILE A 60 -2.31 23.50 12.67
CA ILE A 60 -2.48 24.66 11.78
C ILE A 60 -1.87 25.92 12.41
N GLU A 61 -2.07 26.13 13.71
CA GLU A 61 -1.44 27.24 14.43
C GLU A 61 0.08 27.12 14.44
N ARG A 62 0.58 25.89 14.66
CA ARG A 62 2.00 25.55 14.56
C ARG A 62 2.58 25.89 13.19
N LEU A 63 1.91 25.47 12.10
CA LEU A 63 2.32 25.75 10.72
C LEU A 63 2.39 27.27 10.45
N ARG A 64 1.41 28.03 10.97
CA ARG A 64 1.36 29.50 10.84
C ARG A 64 2.35 30.22 11.75
N GLY A 65 3.02 29.50 12.64
CA GLY A 65 3.90 30.07 13.66
C GLY A 65 3.20 30.99 14.64
N LYS A 66 1.90 30.80 14.85
CA LYS A 66 1.21 31.43 15.96
C LYS A 66 1.54 30.63 17.21
N GLN A 67 2.37 31.19 18.07
CA GLN A 67 2.51 30.71 19.43
C GLN A 67 1.40 31.35 20.28
N PRO A 68 0.84 30.63 21.28
CA PRO A 68 -0.02 31.25 22.28
C PRO A 68 0.71 32.46 22.88
N GLU A 69 0.00 33.58 22.99
CA GLU A 69 0.60 34.85 23.43
C GLU A 69 1.40 34.66 24.72
N PRO A 70 2.67 35.13 24.76
CA PRO A 70 3.43 35.09 25.99
C PRO A 70 2.73 35.96 27.03
N LEU A 71 2.64 35.46 28.26
CA LEU A 71 2.23 36.25 29.43
C LEU A 71 3.07 37.54 29.52
N PRO A 72 2.53 38.63 30.10
CA PRO A 72 3.13 39.95 30.04
C PRO A 72 4.35 40.05 30.97
N PHE A 73 5.49 39.54 30.51
CA PHE A 73 6.80 39.84 31.09
C PHE A 73 7.76 40.25 29.96
N PRO A 74 8.65 41.22 30.21
CA PRO A 74 9.21 42.05 29.17
C PRO A 74 10.22 41.29 28.30
N ALA A 75 10.05 41.52 27.00
CA ALA A 75 10.97 41.33 25.89
C ALA A 75 12.46 41.35 26.23
N GLU A 76 13.18 40.33 25.77
CA GLU A 76 14.57 40.48 25.26
C GLU A 76 15.02 39.30 24.39
N GLU A 77 14.34 38.14 24.41
CA GLU A 77 14.54 37.10 23.40
C GLU A 77 13.54 37.29 22.27
N GLU A 78 13.83 38.26 21.41
CA GLU A 78 13.22 38.38 20.10
C GLU A 78 13.46 37.07 19.34
N GLN A 79 12.49 36.15 19.41
CA GLN A 79 12.42 34.83 18.76
C GLN A 79 13.58 34.57 17.81
N ASP A 80 14.69 34.03 18.32
CA ASP A 80 15.81 33.66 17.48
C ASP A 80 15.31 32.50 16.60
N LYS A 81 14.92 32.81 15.36
CA LYS A 81 14.35 31.87 14.40
C LYS A 81 15.48 30.99 13.88
N ASN A 82 15.92 30.10 14.76
CA ASN A 82 16.99 29.14 14.51
C ASN A 82 16.60 28.20 13.37
N ALA A 83 17.60 27.59 12.71
CA ALA A 83 17.37 26.65 11.60
C ALA A 83 16.38 25.52 11.94
N ALA A 84 16.33 25.11 13.21
CA ALA A 84 15.36 24.14 13.73
C ALA A 84 13.89 24.62 13.61
N TRP A 85 13.63 25.92 13.79
CA TRP A 85 12.31 26.53 13.68
C TRP A 85 11.79 26.50 12.23
N TYR A 86 12.65 26.83 11.26
CA TYR A 86 12.31 26.74 9.84
C TYR A 86 12.19 25.28 9.38
N GLY A 87 13.11 24.42 9.81
CA GLY A 87 13.08 22.99 9.50
C GLY A 87 11.77 22.34 9.92
N ARG A 88 11.29 22.62 11.15
CA ARG A 88 10.01 22.09 11.65
C ARG A 88 8.83 22.44 10.74
N ARG A 89 8.73 23.68 10.27
CA ARG A 89 7.65 24.13 9.35
C ARG A 89 7.72 23.48 7.99
N VAL A 90 8.92 23.25 7.47
CA VAL A 90 9.09 22.52 6.21
C VAL A 90 8.56 21.10 6.37
N PHE A 91 8.90 20.42 7.47
CA PHE A 91 8.38 19.08 7.77
C PHE A 91 6.86 19.07 8.00
N ASP A 92 6.32 20.03 8.76
CA ASP A 92 4.87 20.20 8.96
C ASP A 92 4.13 20.51 7.63
N GLY A 93 4.77 21.22 6.70
CA GLY A 93 4.24 21.44 5.35
C GLY A 93 4.29 20.17 4.49
N MET A 94 5.39 19.41 4.58
CA MET A 94 5.55 18.13 3.88
C MET A 94 4.50 17.11 4.31
N ILE A 95 4.12 17.04 5.60
CA ILE A 95 3.10 16.09 6.04
C ILE A 95 1.73 16.41 5.41
N TRP A 96 1.38 17.69 5.28
CA TRP A 96 0.17 18.11 4.55
C TRP A 96 0.23 17.74 3.07
N LEU A 97 1.38 17.95 2.41
CA LEU A 97 1.57 17.54 1.02
C LEU A 97 1.42 16.02 0.85
N LEU A 98 1.94 15.23 1.79
CA LEU A 98 1.77 13.77 1.78
C LEU A 98 0.30 13.36 1.94
N VAL A 99 -0.46 14.02 2.83
CA VAL A 99 -1.90 13.75 2.99
C VAL A 99 -2.66 14.09 1.70
N VAL A 100 -2.40 15.25 1.10
CA VAL A 100 -3.02 15.65 -0.17
C VAL A 100 -2.66 14.68 -1.30
N ALA A 101 -1.39 14.30 -1.42
CA ALA A 101 -0.95 13.30 -2.39
C ALA A 101 -1.62 11.94 -2.16
N GLY A 102 -1.79 11.54 -0.90
CA GLY A 102 -2.56 10.36 -0.49
C GLY A 102 -3.99 10.40 -1.02
N TYR A 103 -4.73 11.49 -0.76
CA TYR A 103 -6.09 11.65 -1.28
C TYR A 103 -6.17 11.68 -2.81
N LEU A 104 -5.25 12.40 -3.47
CA LEU A 104 -5.17 12.43 -4.92
C LEU A 104 -4.90 11.03 -5.50
N SER A 105 -4.08 10.22 -4.84
CA SER A 105 -3.82 8.85 -5.26
C SER A 105 -5.06 7.96 -5.16
N VAL A 106 -5.87 8.11 -4.10
CA VAL A 106 -7.16 7.42 -3.96
C VAL A 106 -8.15 7.86 -5.04
N LEU A 107 -8.23 9.17 -5.30
CA LEU A 107 -9.10 9.73 -6.33
C LEU A 107 -8.71 9.26 -7.74
N ALA A 108 -7.41 9.24 -8.04
CA ALA A 108 -6.88 8.71 -9.29
C ALA A 108 -7.23 7.24 -9.44
N LEU A 109 -7.15 6.46 -8.36
CA LEU A 109 -7.50 5.05 -8.37
C LEU A 109 -9.00 4.81 -8.57
N TRP A 110 -9.85 5.68 -8.02
CA TRP A 110 -11.29 5.64 -8.27
C TRP A 110 -11.63 5.89 -9.74
N ARG A 111 -10.91 6.82 -10.39
CA ARG A 111 -11.08 7.13 -11.82
C ARG A 111 -10.45 6.09 -12.76
N TYR A 112 -9.36 5.46 -12.33
CA TYR A 112 -8.54 4.51 -13.09
C TYR A 112 -8.22 3.26 -12.23
N PRO A 113 -9.22 2.40 -11.95
CA PRO A 113 -9.05 1.24 -11.07
C PRO A 113 -8.00 0.23 -11.55
N GLN A 114 -7.74 0.19 -12.86
CA GLN A 114 -6.68 -0.63 -13.46
C GLN A 114 -5.27 -0.20 -13.01
N TRP A 115 -5.09 0.98 -12.43
CA TRP A 115 -3.79 1.37 -11.87
C TRP A 115 -3.49 0.67 -10.55
N LEU A 116 -4.49 0.11 -9.86
CA LEU A 116 -4.22 -0.69 -8.66
C LEU A 116 -3.43 -1.97 -8.98
N SER A 117 -3.45 -2.49 -10.22
CA SER A 117 -2.58 -3.61 -10.59
C SER A 117 -1.14 -3.18 -10.87
N ALA A 118 -0.85 -1.87 -10.95
CA ALA A 118 0.50 -1.38 -11.09
C ALA A 118 1.22 -1.44 -9.74
N THR A 119 2.30 -2.23 -9.71
CA THR A 119 3.20 -2.41 -8.56
C THR A 119 3.66 -1.09 -7.92
N TRP A 120 3.84 -0.05 -8.74
CA TRP A 120 4.27 1.28 -8.31
C TRP A 120 3.27 2.00 -7.39
N VAL A 121 1.96 1.77 -7.55
CA VAL A 121 0.94 2.41 -6.70
C VAL A 121 0.99 1.85 -5.28
N SER A 122 1.08 0.53 -5.14
CA SER A 122 1.24 -0.11 -3.84
C SER A 122 2.56 0.29 -3.18
N LEU A 123 3.65 0.40 -3.94
CA LEU A 123 4.93 0.90 -3.43
C LEU A 123 4.84 2.34 -2.94
N ALA A 124 4.14 3.21 -3.69
CA ALA A 124 3.93 4.59 -3.31
C ALA A 124 3.18 4.70 -1.97
N TRP A 125 2.15 3.89 -1.75
CA TRP A 125 1.44 3.84 -0.46
C TRP A 125 2.29 3.29 0.68
N ILE A 126 3.11 2.26 0.44
CA ILE A 126 4.07 1.75 1.43
C ILE A 126 5.06 2.85 1.82
N MET A 127 5.66 3.54 0.84
CA MET A 127 6.62 4.62 1.09
C MET A 127 5.97 5.80 1.81
N LEU A 128 4.77 6.21 1.38
CA LEU A 128 4.00 7.29 1.99
C LEU A 128 3.65 6.97 3.44
N GLY A 129 3.18 5.75 3.70
CA GLY A 129 2.91 5.26 5.05
C GLY A 129 4.17 5.20 5.92
N ALA A 130 5.29 4.69 5.39
CA ALA A 130 6.55 4.58 6.14
C ALA A 130 7.11 5.94 6.55
N VAL A 131 7.14 6.89 5.61
CA VAL A 131 7.59 8.27 5.87
C VAL A 131 6.67 8.95 6.89
N GLY A 132 5.36 8.77 6.77
CA GLY A 132 4.40 9.35 7.71
C GLY A 132 4.48 8.77 9.13
N VAL A 133 4.72 7.46 9.26
CA VAL A 133 4.97 6.81 10.56
C VAL A 133 6.27 7.34 11.19
N LEU A 134 7.34 7.43 10.41
CA LEU A 134 8.62 7.95 10.88
C LEU A 134 8.48 9.41 11.35
N TYR A 135 7.76 10.24 10.59
CA TYR A 135 7.46 11.61 10.97
C TYR A 135 6.74 11.70 12.33
N GLY A 136 5.66 10.93 12.52
CA GLY A 136 4.93 10.92 13.79
C GLY A 136 5.79 10.43 14.96
N ALA A 137 6.60 9.38 14.74
CA ALA A 137 7.49 8.82 15.76
C ALA A 137 8.60 9.80 16.20
N LEU A 138 9.17 10.57 15.27
CA LEU A 138 10.24 11.53 15.55
C LEU A 138 9.77 12.75 16.35
N ILE A 139 8.47 13.07 16.31
CA ILE A 139 7.92 14.24 17.01
C ILE A 139 7.65 13.96 18.50
N GLY A 140 7.52 12.69 18.89
CA GLY A 140 7.37 12.26 20.29
C GLY A 140 5.97 11.75 20.64
N LEU A 141 5.77 11.40 21.92
CA LEU A 141 4.56 10.75 22.43
C LEU A 141 3.45 11.74 22.77
N TYR A 142 3.01 12.52 21.78
CA TYR A 142 1.82 13.39 21.91
C TYR A 142 0.64 12.81 21.14
N PRO A 143 -0.62 13.09 21.54
CA PRO A 143 -1.80 12.52 20.90
C PRO A 143 -1.86 12.77 19.40
N GLY A 144 -1.54 13.98 18.92
CA GLY A 144 -1.51 14.29 17.48
C GLY A 144 -0.55 13.41 16.68
N PRO A 145 0.76 13.45 16.97
CA PRO A 145 1.76 12.58 16.35
C PRO A 145 1.44 11.08 16.43
N ILE A 146 0.92 10.59 17.55
CA ILE A 146 0.52 9.18 17.73
C ILE A 146 -0.63 8.82 16.76
N LEU A 147 -1.66 9.66 16.69
CA LEU A 147 -2.80 9.44 15.79
C LEU A 147 -2.37 9.54 14.32
N THR A 148 -1.47 10.47 13.99
CA THR A 148 -0.87 10.58 12.65
C THR A 148 -0.07 9.33 12.30
N ALA A 149 0.78 8.83 13.20
CA ALA A 149 1.53 7.59 12.98
C ALA A 149 0.58 6.39 12.81
N GLY A 150 -0.47 6.29 13.63
CA GLY A 150 -1.50 5.26 13.50
C GLY A 150 -2.22 5.31 12.15
N GLY A 151 -2.63 6.50 11.70
CA GLY A 151 -3.26 6.68 10.40
C GLY A 151 -2.35 6.33 9.23
N PHE A 152 -1.07 6.72 9.27
CA PHE A 152 -0.09 6.32 8.24
C PHE A 152 0.28 4.84 8.29
N ALA A 153 0.25 4.21 9.47
CA ALA A 153 0.42 2.77 9.60
C ALA A 153 -0.72 2.01 8.88
N LEU A 154 -1.97 2.50 8.96
CA LEU A 154 -3.08 1.94 8.18
C LEU A 154 -2.84 2.08 6.67
N VAL A 155 -2.32 3.22 6.22
CA VAL A 155 -1.96 3.42 4.80
C VAL A 155 -0.87 2.44 4.37
N LEU A 156 0.16 2.23 5.21
CA LEU A 156 1.23 1.27 4.97
C LEU A 156 0.70 -0.17 4.89
N ILE A 157 -0.18 -0.56 5.80
CA ILE A 157 -0.85 -1.87 5.80
C ILE A 157 -1.68 -2.03 4.51
N GLY A 158 -2.45 -1.02 4.13
CA GLY A 158 -3.20 -1.00 2.87
C GLY A 158 -2.29 -1.20 1.66
N GLY A 159 -1.19 -0.44 1.57
CA GLY A 159 -0.17 -0.60 0.52
C GLY A 159 0.44 -2.00 0.48
N GLY A 160 0.78 -2.57 1.64
CA GLY A 160 1.32 -3.92 1.77
C GLY A 160 0.35 -5.02 1.37
N LEU A 161 -0.93 -4.89 1.73
CA LEU A 161 -1.99 -5.81 1.27
C LEU A 161 -2.18 -5.74 -0.24
N GLY A 162 -2.14 -4.54 -0.83
CA GLY A 162 -2.16 -4.36 -2.29
C GLY A 162 -0.98 -5.07 -2.97
N TRP A 163 0.23 -4.86 -2.45
CA TRP A 163 1.44 -5.48 -2.99
C TRP A 163 1.44 -7.01 -2.90
N THR A 164 1.10 -7.56 -1.73
CA THR A 164 1.10 -9.02 -1.51
C THR A 164 0.03 -9.73 -2.33
N SER A 165 -1.14 -9.11 -2.49
CA SER A 165 -2.23 -9.69 -3.26
C SER A 165 -1.97 -9.69 -4.77
N GLN A 166 -1.22 -8.71 -5.30
CA GLN A 166 -0.71 -8.75 -6.69
C GLN A 166 0.22 -9.95 -6.90
N ARG A 167 1.22 -10.14 -6.03
CA ARG A 167 2.18 -11.26 -6.15
C ARG A 167 1.54 -12.63 -5.97
N ALA A 168 0.55 -12.76 -5.07
CA ALA A 168 -0.19 -14.00 -4.92
C ALA A 168 -0.95 -14.38 -6.21
N GLY A 169 -1.44 -13.39 -6.98
CA GLY A 169 -2.07 -13.61 -8.28
C GLY A 169 -1.09 -14.03 -9.38
N GLU A 170 0.10 -13.45 -9.40
CA GLU A 170 1.16 -13.80 -10.35
C GLU A 170 1.64 -15.24 -10.17
N HIS A 171 1.89 -15.68 -8.92
CA HIS A 171 2.30 -17.05 -8.62
C HIS A 171 1.21 -18.08 -8.93
N ALA A 172 -0.06 -17.74 -8.72
CA ALA A 172 -1.17 -18.62 -9.11
C ALA A 172 -1.24 -18.78 -10.64
N THR A 173 -1.07 -17.68 -11.38
CA THR A 173 -1.11 -17.69 -12.85
C THR A 173 0.07 -18.45 -13.45
N GLU A 174 1.28 -18.31 -12.88
CA GLU A 174 2.46 -19.06 -13.31
C GLU A 174 2.31 -20.56 -13.04
N LYS A 175 1.77 -20.93 -11.87
CA LYS A 175 1.51 -22.33 -11.52
C LYS A 175 0.50 -22.96 -12.47
N THR A 176 -0.63 -22.31 -12.73
CA THR A 176 -1.62 -22.82 -13.70
C THR A 176 -1.07 -22.88 -15.12
N LYS A 177 -0.20 -21.95 -15.52
CA LYS A 177 0.47 -22.01 -16.83
C LYS A 177 1.45 -23.19 -16.91
N ARG A 178 2.22 -23.50 -15.87
CA ARG A 178 3.07 -24.71 -15.83
C ARG A 178 2.26 -25.99 -15.86
N ASP A 179 1.18 -26.05 -15.10
CA ASP A 179 0.31 -27.23 -15.02
C ASP A 179 -0.42 -27.48 -16.35
N ASN A 180 -0.73 -26.43 -17.13
CA ASN A 180 -1.32 -26.55 -18.47
C ASN A 180 -0.29 -26.77 -19.61
N ILE A 181 1.01 -26.55 -19.38
CA ILE A 181 2.07 -26.80 -20.39
C ILE A 181 2.52 -28.26 -20.38
N TRP A 182 2.30 -28.99 -19.30
CA TRP A 182 2.47 -30.45 -19.27
C TRP A 182 1.09 -31.10 -19.43
N PRO A 183 0.69 -31.50 -20.66
CA PRO A 183 -0.42 -32.43 -20.77
C PRO A 183 -0.04 -33.67 -19.96
N SER A 184 -0.93 -34.11 -19.09
CA SER A 184 -0.86 -35.35 -18.31
C SER A 184 -0.83 -36.62 -19.17
N ASP A 185 -0.54 -36.50 -20.47
CA ASP A 185 -0.50 -37.58 -21.46
C ASP A 185 0.77 -38.44 -21.37
N THR A 186 1.67 -38.18 -20.42
CA THR A 186 2.87 -39.01 -20.22
C THR A 186 2.62 -40.31 -19.45
N TRP A 187 1.37 -40.62 -19.07
CA TRP A 187 1.05 -41.88 -18.35
C TRP A 187 0.00 -42.79 -19.02
N GLN A 188 -0.48 -42.47 -20.24
CA GLN A 188 -1.54 -43.27 -20.87
C GLN A 188 -1.12 -44.11 -22.09
N ASN A 189 0.18 -44.24 -22.37
CA ASN A 189 0.70 -45.04 -23.49
C ASN A 189 1.63 -46.20 -23.08
N SER A 190 1.56 -46.70 -21.83
CA SER A 190 2.32 -47.89 -21.41
C SER A 190 1.53 -49.20 -21.43
N GLU A 191 0.21 -49.19 -21.70
CA GLU A 191 -0.63 -50.41 -21.64
C GLU A 191 -1.01 -51.02 -22.99
N GLN A 192 -0.55 -50.48 -24.13
CA GLN A 192 -0.92 -51.01 -25.45
C GLN A 192 0.10 -51.94 -26.12
N ASN A 193 1.21 -52.32 -25.46
CA ASN A 193 2.29 -53.05 -26.15
C ASN A 193 2.84 -54.29 -25.41
N THR A 194 1.98 -55.02 -24.70
CA THR A 194 2.31 -56.38 -24.24
C THR A 194 1.12 -57.30 -24.45
N GLY A 195 0.92 -57.72 -25.71
CA GLY A 195 -0.12 -58.64 -26.12
C GLY A 195 0.38 -59.67 -27.13
N LEU A 196 1.45 -60.38 -26.76
CA LEU A 196 1.76 -61.77 -27.14
C LEU A 196 1.33 -62.22 -28.55
N GLU A 197 2.24 -62.06 -29.52
CA GLU A 197 2.36 -63.03 -30.61
C GLU A 197 2.83 -64.35 -30.00
N HIS A 198 1.92 -65.32 -29.88
CA HIS A 198 2.28 -66.67 -29.49
C HIS A 198 1.69 -67.71 -30.44
N ASN A 199 2.62 -68.32 -31.16
CA ASN A 199 2.65 -69.72 -31.60
C ASN A 199 1.67 -70.19 -32.69
N GLY A 200 2.26 -70.73 -33.75
CA GLY A 200 1.55 -71.44 -34.81
C GLY A 200 1.21 -72.88 -34.45
N THR A 201 0.49 -73.56 -35.34
CA THR A 201 0.90 -74.80 -36.03
C THR A 201 -0.28 -75.42 -36.81
N HIS A 202 0.03 -75.74 -38.07
CA HIS A 202 -0.35 -76.91 -38.88
C HIS A 202 -1.81 -77.34 -39.21
N SER A 203 -1.89 -77.79 -40.48
CA SER A 203 -2.79 -78.77 -41.13
C SER A 203 -4.08 -78.17 -41.74
N VAL A 204 -4.46 -78.40 -43.00
CA VAL A 204 -4.38 -79.61 -43.84
C VAL A 204 -4.41 -79.23 -45.34
N ALA A 205 -3.57 -79.85 -46.17
CA ALA A 205 -3.90 -80.45 -47.48
C ALA A 205 -2.71 -81.28 -47.97
#